data_AF-A0A4Z0E3K4-F1
#
_entry.id   AF-A0A4Z0E3K4-F1
#
_cell.length_a   1.000
_cell.length_b   1.000
_cell.length_c   1.000
_cell.angle_alpha   90.00
_cell.angle_beta   90.00
_cell.angle_gamma   90.00
#
_symmetry.space_group_name_H-M   'P 1'
#
loop_
_entity.id
_entity.type
_entity.pdbx_description
1 polymer ?
#
loop_
_entity_poly.entity_id
_entity_poly.type
_entity_poly.pdbx_seq_one_letter_code
_entity_poly.pdbx_strand_id
1 'polypeptide(L)'
;MAYFDDLIGQIDAVEADGSKSLAQVYEDELQERVLAFGNSVQSSPSRVGVADWLRLFARLSSLSVEAPAELTARLWDDHRALVEEALAGLDANSRRAVEEFLASLDDADLALSDFAFEPPADVLAGDTPVLATFTIEDSFDGSRRKVWTGRLTVSNRQGQVVGDYAATTGGFVADYRKRNGPTPPGTYKVSNHRPNRHGAPGMERDGIAYSFDLVETDGTPVFGRSALRIHPDEAPAGTHGCVGIAEGAASLRDCETKLAAALAGGAFRLRVIYGPAGVG
;
A
#
# COMPACT_ATOMS: atom_id res chain seq x y z
N MET A 1 1.77 -18.13 -22.48
CA MET A 1 0.45 -17.82 -23.05
C MET A 1 -0.65 -18.39 -22.18
N ALA A 2 -0.93 -19.71 -22.17
CA ALA A 2 -2.06 -20.28 -21.41
C ALA A 2 -2.17 -19.84 -19.92
N TYR A 3 -1.05 -19.67 -19.22
CA TYR A 3 -1.05 -19.22 -17.82
C TYR A 3 -1.41 -17.73 -17.65
N PHE A 4 -0.95 -16.85 -18.55
CA PHE A 4 -1.26 -15.43 -18.52
C PHE A 4 -2.72 -15.17 -18.88
N ASP A 5 -3.22 -15.83 -19.92
CA ASP A 5 -4.59 -15.67 -20.40
C ASP A 5 -5.60 -16.05 -19.31
N ASP A 6 -5.29 -17.09 -18.52
CA ASP A 6 -6.11 -17.50 -17.37
C ASP A 6 -6.09 -16.46 -16.23
N LEU A 7 -4.92 -15.89 -15.89
CA LEU A 7 -4.84 -14.82 -14.89
C LEU A 7 -5.65 -13.58 -15.29
N ILE A 8 -5.52 -13.13 -16.54
CA ILE A 8 -6.28 -11.98 -17.04
C ILE A 8 -7.78 -12.31 -17.07
N GLY A 9 -8.16 -13.49 -17.53
CA GLY A 9 -9.57 -13.91 -17.55
C GLY A 9 -10.20 -13.91 -16.15
N GLN A 10 -9.43 -14.28 -15.11
CA GLN A 10 -9.91 -14.22 -13.72
C GLN A 10 -10.06 -12.77 -13.24
N ILE A 11 -9.11 -11.88 -13.55
CA ILE A 11 -9.24 -10.45 -13.22
C ILE A 11 -10.45 -9.83 -13.92
N ASP A 12 -10.63 -10.12 -15.22
CA ASP A 12 -11.78 -9.65 -16.01
C ASP A 12 -13.11 -10.14 -15.40
N ALA A 13 -13.17 -11.39 -14.96
CA ALA A 13 -14.35 -11.96 -14.32
C ALA A 13 -14.69 -11.26 -12.99
N VAL A 14 -13.68 -10.95 -12.17
CA VAL A 14 -13.86 -10.25 -10.89
C VAL A 14 -14.38 -8.84 -11.11
N GLU A 15 -13.78 -8.10 -12.04
CA GLU A 15 -14.22 -6.74 -12.37
C GLU A 15 -15.63 -6.71 -12.98
N ALA A 16 -16.00 -7.72 -13.76
CA ALA A 16 -17.33 -7.83 -14.34
C ALA A 16 -18.42 -8.23 -13.32
N ASP A 17 -18.08 -9.11 -12.37
CA ASP A 17 -19.01 -9.59 -11.34
C ASP A 17 -19.27 -8.53 -10.27
N GLY A 18 -18.23 -7.83 -9.82
CA GLY A 18 -18.34 -6.72 -8.86
C GLY A 18 -18.78 -7.12 -7.45
N SER A 19 -18.97 -8.40 -7.14
CA SER A 19 -19.34 -8.86 -5.79
C SER A 19 -18.19 -8.82 -4.79
N LYS A 20 -16.94 -8.87 -5.30
CA LYS A 20 -15.70 -8.73 -4.54
C LYS A 20 -14.87 -7.61 -5.14
N SER A 21 -14.06 -6.96 -4.32
CA SER A 21 -13.05 -6.02 -4.83
C SER A 21 -11.88 -6.79 -5.45
N LEU A 22 -11.21 -6.19 -6.45
CA LEU A 22 -9.99 -6.74 -7.03
C LEU A 22 -8.90 -6.95 -5.96
N ALA A 23 -8.82 -6.05 -4.98
CA ALA A 23 -7.89 -6.18 -3.85
C ALA A 23 -8.13 -7.48 -3.07
N GLN A 24 -9.39 -7.79 -2.75
CA GLN A 24 -9.76 -9.00 -2.02
C GLN A 24 -9.41 -10.26 -2.83
N VAL A 25 -9.80 -10.31 -4.11
CA VAL A 25 -9.52 -11.49 -4.94
C VAL A 25 -8.04 -11.66 -5.23
N TYR A 26 -7.32 -10.54 -5.40
CA TYR A 26 -5.86 -10.59 -5.52
C TYR A 26 -5.24 -11.30 -4.32
N GLU A 27 -5.56 -10.89 -3.11
CA GLU A 27 -4.95 -11.44 -1.90
C GLU A 27 -5.40 -12.87 -1.58
N ASP A 28 -6.68 -13.18 -1.80
CA ASP A 28 -7.26 -14.46 -1.42
C ASP A 28 -6.95 -15.56 -2.45
N GLU A 29 -6.80 -15.21 -3.74
CA GLU A 29 -6.85 -16.18 -4.84
C GLU A 29 -5.72 -16.02 -5.86
N LEU A 30 -5.29 -14.80 -6.18
CA LEU A 30 -4.38 -14.55 -7.31
C LEU A 30 -2.92 -14.31 -6.91
N GLN A 31 -2.65 -13.90 -5.67
CA GLN A 31 -1.36 -13.35 -5.25
C GLN A 31 -0.21 -14.30 -5.59
N GLU A 32 -0.22 -15.52 -5.06
CA GLU A 32 0.82 -16.52 -5.30
C GLU A 32 1.06 -16.74 -6.80
N ARG A 33 -0.02 -16.81 -7.58
CA ARG A 33 0.01 -17.08 -9.02
C ARG A 33 0.56 -15.91 -9.83
N VAL A 34 0.21 -14.68 -9.46
CA VAL A 34 0.75 -13.45 -10.05
C VAL A 34 2.24 -13.35 -9.75
N LEU A 35 2.66 -13.63 -8.52
CA LEU A 35 4.07 -13.61 -8.13
C LEU A 35 4.88 -14.69 -8.87
N ALA A 36 4.35 -15.90 -8.96
CA ALA A 36 4.98 -16.97 -9.73
C ALA A 36 5.18 -16.57 -11.20
N PHE A 37 4.19 -15.93 -11.82
CA PHE A 37 4.30 -15.42 -13.18
C PHE A 37 5.37 -14.33 -13.30
N GLY A 38 5.31 -13.30 -12.45
CA GLY A 38 6.26 -12.19 -12.48
C GLY A 38 7.70 -12.65 -12.24
N ASN A 39 7.92 -13.55 -11.29
CA ASN A 39 9.23 -14.16 -11.04
C ASN A 39 9.72 -14.99 -12.23
N SER A 40 8.83 -15.72 -12.92
CA SER A 40 9.18 -16.45 -14.14
C SER A 40 9.59 -15.49 -15.27
N VAL A 41 8.89 -14.37 -15.42
CA VAL A 41 9.24 -13.34 -16.42
C VAL A 41 10.56 -12.67 -16.08
N GLN A 42 10.80 -12.34 -14.81
CA GLN A 42 12.07 -11.76 -14.36
C GLN A 42 13.25 -12.73 -14.56
N SER A 43 13.07 -14.02 -14.30
CA SER A 43 14.14 -15.02 -14.39
C SER A 43 14.48 -15.41 -15.84
N SER A 44 13.59 -15.18 -16.79
CA SER A 44 13.77 -15.52 -18.20
C SER A 44 13.05 -14.50 -19.09
N PRO A 45 13.55 -13.25 -19.12
CA PRO A 45 12.87 -12.16 -19.77
C PRO A 45 12.85 -12.37 -21.29
N SER A 46 11.67 -12.20 -21.87
CA SER A 46 11.45 -12.19 -23.31
C SER A 46 10.47 -11.08 -23.65
N ARG A 47 10.48 -10.60 -24.90
CA ARG A 47 9.59 -9.50 -25.30
C ARG A 47 8.12 -9.80 -25.00
N VAL A 48 7.68 -11.02 -25.32
CA VAL A 48 6.30 -11.46 -25.09
C VAL A 48 6.02 -11.57 -23.58
N GLY A 49 6.91 -12.22 -22.82
CA GLY A 49 6.73 -12.38 -21.37
C GLY A 49 6.70 -11.04 -20.62
N VAL A 50 7.56 -10.10 -20.98
CA VAL A 50 7.56 -8.75 -20.42
C VAL A 50 6.29 -8.01 -20.81
N ALA A 51 5.85 -8.06 -22.08
CA ALA A 51 4.59 -7.43 -22.48
C ALA A 51 3.38 -7.98 -21.72
N ASP A 52 3.31 -9.30 -21.53
CA ASP A 52 2.26 -9.96 -20.74
C ASP A 52 2.33 -9.52 -19.27
N TRP A 53 3.52 -9.47 -18.66
CA TRP A 53 3.70 -8.93 -17.31
C TRP A 53 3.22 -7.49 -17.19
N LEU A 54 3.58 -6.60 -18.12
CA LEU A 54 3.19 -5.19 -18.06
C LEU A 54 1.67 -5.00 -18.19
N ARG A 55 0.98 -5.83 -18.98
CA ARG A 55 -0.50 -5.84 -19.03
C ARG A 55 -1.09 -6.24 -17.69
N LEU A 56 -0.56 -7.30 -17.08
CA LEU A 56 -1.01 -7.75 -15.76
C LEU A 56 -0.75 -6.66 -14.69
N PHE A 57 0.45 -6.09 -14.66
CA PHE A 57 0.81 -5.01 -13.77
C PHE A 57 -0.12 -3.80 -13.94
N ALA A 58 -0.44 -3.39 -15.18
CA ALA A 58 -1.33 -2.27 -15.42
C ALA A 58 -2.69 -2.44 -14.72
N ARG A 59 -3.25 -3.66 -14.71
CA ARG A 59 -4.51 -3.99 -14.02
C ARG A 59 -4.39 -3.93 -12.50
N LEU A 60 -3.23 -4.33 -11.97
CA LEU A 60 -2.97 -4.38 -10.53
C LEU A 60 -2.41 -3.07 -9.96
N SER A 61 -1.97 -2.14 -10.80
CA SER A 61 -1.21 -0.96 -10.40
C SER A 61 -1.99 0.05 -9.53
N SER A 62 -3.32 -0.08 -9.44
CA SER A 62 -4.15 0.67 -8.48
C SER A 62 -4.17 0.06 -7.08
N LEU A 63 -3.71 -1.17 -6.91
CA LEU A 63 -3.61 -1.84 -5.62
C LEU A 63 -2.32 -1.41 -4.94
N SER A 64 -2.39 -1.04 -3.66
CA SER A 64 -1.21 -0.78 -2.81
C SER A 64 -0.61 -2.11 -2.35
N VAL A 65 -0.04 -2.87 -3.29
CA VAL A 65 0.59 -4.17 -3.07
C VAL A 65 2.01 -4.15 -3.62
N GLU A 66 2.95 -4.65 -2.83
CA GLU A 66 4.37 -4.34 -3.02
C GLU A 66 4.97 -5.08 -4.22
N ALA A 67 4.76 -6.39 -4.24
CA ALA A 67 5.53 -7.27 -5.11
C ALA A 67 5.33 -7.03 -6.62
N PRO A 68 4.13 -6.72 -7.17
CA PRO A 68 4.00 -6.34 -8.57
C PRO A 68 4.77 -5.06 -8.94
N ALA A 69 4.79 -4.05 -8.05
CA ALA A 69 5.53 -2.82 -8.28
C ALA A 69 7.05 -3.06 -8.25
N GLU A 70 7.52 -3.81 -7.25
CA GLU A 70 8.93 -4.20 -7.16
C GLU A 70 9.43 -5.00 -8.37
N LEU A 71 8.66 -6.01 -8.80
CA LEU A 71 9.01 -6.84 -9.95
C LEU A 71 9.10 -6.00 -11.23
N THR A 72 8.18 -5.06 -11.41
CA THR A 72 8.19 -4.14 -12.56
C THR A 72 9.38 -3.19 -12.51
N ALA A 73 9.72 -2.66 -11.34
CA ALA A 73 10.90 -1.82 -11.17
C ALA A 73 12.20 -2.60 -11.41
N ARG A 74 12.33 -3.85 -10.91
CA ARG A 74 13.49 -4.71 -11.20
C ARG A 74 13.62 -5.01 -12.69
N LEU A 75 12.52 -5.32 -13.38
CA LEU A 75 12.54 -5.52 -14.84
C LEU A 75 12.97 -4.25 -15.58
N TRP A 76 12.55 -3.07 -15.12
CA TRP A 76 12.99 -1.80 -15.68
C TRP A 76 14.49 -1.57 -15.47
N ASP A 77 14.98 -1.79 -14.26
CA ASP A 77 16.39 -1.60 -13.88
C ASP A 77 17.32 -2.58 -14.64
N ASP A 78 16.95 -3.86 -14.70
CA ASP A 78 17.78 -4.93 -15.26
C ASP A 78 17.62 -5.13 -16.78
N HIS A 79 16.44 -4.79 -17.34
CA HIS A 79 16.05 -5.12 -18.71
C HIS A 79 15.37 -3.96 -19.46
N ARG A 80 15.77 -2.72 -19.19
CA ARG A 80 15.17 -1.48 -19.75
C ARG A 80 14.79 -1.54 -21.22
N ALA A 81 15.73 -1.92 -22.11
CA ALA A 81 15.47 -1.96 -23.56
C ALA A 81 14.31 -2.90 -23.94
N LEU A 82 14.18 -4.02 -23.23
CA LEU A 82 13.10 -4.98 -23.45
C LEU A 82 11.76 -4.47 -22.93
N VAL A 83 11.77 -3.76 -21.80
CA VAL A 83 10.58 -3.08 -21.26
C VAL A 83 10.10 -1.99 -22.21
N GLU A 84 11.00 -1.16 -22.74
CA GLU A 84 10.69 -0.12 -23.73
C GLU A 84 10.10 -0.72 -25.02
N GLU A 85 10.65 -1.83 -25.53
CA GLU A 85 10.10 -2.54 -26.68
C GLU A 85 8.71 -3.14 -26.41
N ALA A 86 8.50 -3.71 -25.21
CA ALA A 86 7.24 -4.28 -24.79
C ALA A 86 6.14 -3.22 -24.62
N LEU A 87 6.48 -2.06 -24.03
CA LEU A 87 5.58 -0.90 -23.86
C LEU A 87 4.96 -0.44 -25.18
N ALA A 88 5.75 -0.42 -26.25
CA ALA A 88 5.30 -0.04 -27.59
C ALA A 88 4.20 -0.96 -28.15
N GLY A 89 4.09 -2.19 -27.64
CA GLY A 89 3.08 -3.18 -28.01
C GLY A 89 1.84 -3.23 -27.10
N LEU A 90 1.78 -2.41 -26.05
CA LEU A 90 0.62 -2.33 -25.16
C LEU A 90 -0.49 -1.43 -25.74
N ASP A 91 -1.73 -1.70 -25.34
CA ASP A 91 -2.84 -0.77 -25.57
C ASP A 91 -2.62 0.55 -24.78
N ALA A 92 -3.34 1.60 -25.17
CA ALA A 92 -3.12 2.94 -24.63
C ALA A 92 -3.34 3.04 -23.11
N ASN A 93 -4.29 2.28 -22.55
CA ASN A 93 -4.57 2.34 -21.11
C ASN A 93 -3.50 1.62 -20.32
N SER A 94 -3.12 0.41 -20.75
CA SER A 94 -2.06 -0.35 -20.09
C SER A 94 -0.72 0.38 -20.18
N ARG A 95 -0.39 0.93 -21.35
CA ARG A 95 0.83 1.73 -21.56
C ARG A 95 0.88 2.92 -20.60
N ARG A 96 -0.18 3.73 -20.56
CA ARG A 96 -0.24 4.90 -19.67
C ARG A 96 -0.02 4.53 -18.21
N ALA A 97 -0.69 3.48 -17.71
CA ALA A 97 -0.53 3.06 -16.32
C ALA A 97 0.91 2.64 -15.99
N VAL A 98 1.58 1.95 -16.91
CA VAL A 98 2.98 1.54 -16.74
C VAL A 98 3.92 2.74 -16.86
N GLU A 99 3.74 3.62 -17.84
CA GLU A 99 4.57 4.82 -18.03
C GLU A 99 4.45 5.79 -16.86
N GLU A 100 3.24 6.00 -16.32
CA GLU A 100 3.02 6.80 -15.11
C GLU A 100 3.79 6.22 -13.91
N PHE A 101 3.76 4.90 -13.76
CA PHE A 101 4.51 4.21 -12.71
C PHE A 101 6.03 4.37 -12.90
N LEU A 102 6.56 4.08 -14.09
CA LEU A 102 7.98 4.17 -14.37
C LEU A 102 8.50 5.61 -14.22
N ALA A 103 7.73 6.61 -14.68
CA ALA A 103 8.08 8.01 -14.48
C ALA A 103 8.14 8.38 -12.99
N SER A 104 7.24 7.82 -12.17
CA SER A 104 7.25 8.07 -10.72
C SER A 104 8.46 7.45 -9.98
N LEU A 105 9.11 6.46 -10.59
CA LEU A 105 10.35 5.90 -10.04
C LEU A 105 11.50 6.91 -10.09
N ASP A 106 11.42 7.96 -10.91
CA ASP A 106 12.44 9.00 -11.09
C ASP A 106 12.07 10.34 -10.40
N ASP A 107 10.87 10.46 -9.82
CA ASP A 107 10.41 11.69 -9.15
C ASP A 107 11.37 12.12 -8.02
N ALA A 108 11.56 13.42 -7.84
CA ALA A 108 12.37 13.95 -6.75
C ALA A 108 11.71 13.70 -5.40
N ASP A 109 12.52 13.49 -4.36
CA ASP A 109 12.00 13.37 -3.00
C ASP A 109 11.35 14.68 -2.56
N LEU A 110 10.18 14.55 -1.92
CA LEU A 110 9.45 15.65 -1.34
C LEU A 110 9.99 16.01 0.06
N ALA A 111 9.84 17.26 0.46
CA ALA A 111 10.02 17.69 1.84
C ALA A 111 8.72 17.47 2.64
N LEU A 112 8.83 17.36 3.97
CA LEU A 112 7.66 17.15 4.84
C LEU A 112 6.58 18.23 4.65
N SER A 113 7.00 19.48 4.36
CA SER A 113 6.10 20.60 4.07
C SER A 113 5.25 20.40 2.81
N ASP A 114 5.69 19.59 1.85
CA ASP A 114 4.96 19.32 0.62
C ASP A 114 3.77 18.37 0.84
N PHE A 115 3.66 17.79 2.04
CA PHE A 115 2.57 16.94 2.51
C PHE A 115 1.53 17.69 3.34
N ALA A 116 1.66 19.01 3.46
CA ALA A 116 0.69 19.83 4.17
C ALA A 116 -0.71 19.59 3.59
N PHE A 117 -1.56 18.95 4.39
CA PHE A 117 -2.94 18.67 4.07
C PHE A 117 -3.77 18.80 5.34
N GLU A 118 -4.68 19.75 5.32
CA GLU A 118 -5.69 19.90 6.35
C GLU A 118 -6.95 19.16 5.88
N PRO A 119 -7.34 18.04 6.52
CA PRO A 119 -8.61 17.42 6.20
C PRO A 119 -9.75 18.43 6.51
N PRO A 120 -10.77 18.52 5.66
CA PRO A 120 -11.94 19.35 5.93
C PRO A 120 -12.57 19.00 7.30
N ALA A 121 -12.99 20.02 8.07
CA ALA A 121 -13.45 19.85 9.46
C ALA A 121 -14.70 18.95 9.59
N ASP A 122 -15.54 18.90 8.55
CA ASP A 122 -16.72 18.05 8.43
C ASP A 122 -16.40 16.55 8.31
N VAL A 123 -15.20 16.19 7.82
CA VAL A 123 -14.74 14.78 7.78
C VAL A 123 -14.64 14.19 9.19
N LEU A 124 -14.42 15.02 10.21
CA LEU A 124 -14.36 14.61 11.62
C LEU A 124 -15.75 14.49 12.28
N ALA A 125 -16.81 15.01 11.66
CA ALA A 125 -18.13 15.16 12.29
C ALA A 125 -19.04 13.91 12.21
N GLY A 126 -18.48 12.71 12.06
CA GLY A 126 -19.25 11.45 11.98
C GLY A 126 -19.32 10.68 13.29
N ASP A 127 -20.29 9.74 13.38
CA ASP A 127 -20.47 8.86 14.55
C ASP A 127 -19.32 7.85 14.76
N THR A 128 -18.44 7.69 13.75
CA THR A 128 -17.29 6.78 13.84
C THR A 128 -16.13 7.50 14.53
N PRO A 129 -15.70 7.07 15.73
CA PRO A 129 -14.67 7.77 16.49
C PRO A 129 -13.29 7.60 15.84
N VAL A 130 -12.44 8.62 15.96
CA VAL A 130 -11.01 8.52 15.67
C VAL A 130 -10.33 7.86 16.86
N LEU A 131 -9.92 6.60 16.69
CA LEU A 131 -9.27 5.81 17.75
C LEU A 131 -7.81 5.47 17.41
N ALA A 132 -7.32 5.90 16.25
CA ALA A 132 -5.92 5.83 15.92
C ALA A 132 -5.46 7.10 15.18
N THR A 133 -4.24 7.51 15.43
CA THR A 133 -3.58 8.61 14.71
C THR A 133 -2.17 8.17 14.35
N PHE A 134 -1.83 8.25 13.07
CA PHE A 134 -0.46 8.12 12.59
C PHE A 134 0.08 9.51 12.28
N THR A 135 1.01 9.98 13.12
CA THR A 135 1.70 11.26 12.94
C THR A 135 3.08 11.00 12.39
N ILE A 136 3.32 11.44 11.15
CA ILE A 136 4.62 11.40 10.48
C ILE A 136 5.41 12.65 10.89
N GLU A 137 6.62 12.42 11.39
CA GLU A 137 7.46 13.47 12.01
C GLU A 137 8.80 13.64 11.31
N ASP A 138 9.33 12.57 10.70
CA ASP A 138 10.65 12.56 10.10
C ASP A 138 10.70 11.63 8.87
N SER A 139 11.86 11.54 8.24
CA SER A 139 12.15 10.63 7.13
C SER A 139 13.60 10.17 7.17
N PHE A 140 13.87 9.03 6.56
CA PHE A 140 15.23 8.59 6.26
C PHE A 140 15.32 8.06 4.84
N ASP A 141 16.52 8.03 4.28
CA ASP A 141 16.76 7.49 2.94
C ASP A 141 16.60 5.96 2.97
N GLY A 142 15.58 5.46 2.26
CA GLY A 142 15.37 4.04 2.04
C GLY A 142 16.21 3.49 0.89
N SER A 143 15.94 2.24 0.50
CA SER A 143 16.67 1.58 -0.59
C SER A 143 16.41 2.20 -1.96
N ARG A 144 15.20 2.74 -2.18
CA ARG A 144 14.81 3.43 -3.41
C ARG A 144 14.46 4.89 -3.17
N ARG A 145 13.57 5.17 -2.21
CA ARG A 145 13.08 6.51 -1.87
C ARG A 145 13.05 6.73 -0.38
N LYS A 146 12.74 7.97 0.03
CA LYS A 146 12.53 8.28 1.44
C LYS A 146 11.42 7.44 2.05
N VAL A 147 11.72 6.89 3.21
CA VAL A 147 10.74 6.28 4.10
C VAL A 147 10.35 7.33 5.12
N TRP A 148 9.06 7.59 5.24
CA TRP A 148 8.50 8.50 6.23
C TRP A 148 8.25 7.75 7.52
N THR A 149 8.65 8.33 8.64
CA THR A 149 8.59 7.69 9.96
C THR A 149 7.84 8.56 10.96
N GLY A 150 7.22 7.92 11.94
CA GLY A 150 6.38 8.57 12.92
C GLY A 150 5.84 7.64 13.99
N ARG A 151 4.73 8.06 14.61
CA ARG A 151 4.08 7.36 15.72
C ARG A 151 2.64 7.01 15.37
N LEU A 152 2.28 5.74 15.47
CA LEU A 152 0.88 5.30 15.51
C LEU A 152 0.42 5.24 16.96
N THR A 153 -0.39 6.22 17.35
CA THR A 153 -1.06 6.25 18.66
C THR A 153 -2.43 5.61 18.54
N VAL A 154 -2.77 4.71 19.46
CA VAL A 154 -4.07 4.04 19.56
C VAL A 154 -4.75 4.45 20.86
N SER A 155 -6.00 4.90 20.78
CA SER A 155 -6.82 5.33 21.91
C SER A 155 -8.04 4.44 22.08
N ASN A 156 -8.50 4.29 23.33
CA ASN A 156 -9.80 3.69 23.60
C ASN A 156 -10.93 4.71 23.38
N ARG A 157 -12.18 4.25 23.54
CA ARG A 157 -13.38 5.10 23.34
C ARG A 157 -13.56 6.20 24.38
N GLN A 158 -12.85 6.11 25.50
CA GLN A 158 -12.78 7.14 26.52
C GLN A 158 -11.72 8.21 26.18
N GLY A 159 -11.05 8.09 25.02
CA GLY A 159 -10.01 9.01 24.57
C GLY A 159 -8.65 8.80 25.23
N GLN A 160 -8.47 7.72 26.01
CA GLN A 160 -7.20 7.42 26.65
C GLN A 160 -6.28 6.71 25.65
N VAL A 161 -5.05 7.20 25.51
CA VAL A 161 -4.01 6.52 24.74
C VAL A 161 -3.69 5.19 25.43
N VAL A 162 -3.88 4.10 24.70
CA VAL A 162 -3.61 2.74 25.17
C VAL A 162 -2.38 2.13 24.49
N GLY A 163 -1.95 2.64 23.34
CA GLY A 163 -0.76 2.16 22.63
C GLY A 163 -0.10 3.28 21.82
N ASP A 164 1.21 3.17 21.63
CA ASP A 164 1.98 4.17 20.90
C ASP A 164 3.24 3.53 20.28
N TYR A 165 3.23 3.38 18.96
CA TYR A 165 4.13 2.50 18.21
C TYR A 165 4.90 3.25 17.15
N ALA A 166 6.17 2.90 16.93
CA ALA A 166 6.91 3.35 15.76
C ALA A 166 6.23 2.84 14.48
N ALA A 167 6.02 3.72 13.51
CA ALA A 167 5.39 3.37 12.25
C ALA A 167 6.02 4.11 11.07
N THR A 168 5.92 3.52 9.89
CA THR A 168 6.54 3.95 8.64
C THR A 168 5.53 3.96 7.49
N THR A 169 5.84 4.71 6.44
CA THR A 169 5.16 4.62 5.14
C THR A 169 6.05 5.13 4.00
N GLY A 170 5.80 4.69 2.77
CA GLY A 170 6.58 5.09 1.60
C GLY A 170 7.88 4.31 1.47
N GLY A 171 8.89 4.86 0.81
CA GLY A 171 10.15 4.15 0.52
C GLY A 171 10.26 3.60 -0.90
N PHE A 172 9.18 3.66 -1.68
CA PHE A 172 9.15 3.20 -3.06
C PHE A 172 8.96 4.32 -4.09
N VAL A 173 7.91 5.13 -3.93
CA VAL A 173 7.70 6.38 -4.69
C VAL A 173 7.64 7.55 -3.70
N ALA A 174 8.21 8.70 -4.07
CA ALA A 174 8.36 9.83 -3.16
C ALA A 174 7.06 10.56 -2.82
N ASP A 175 6.15 10.67 -3.78
CA ASP A 175 4.95 11.51 -3.68
C ASP A 175 3.69 10.68 -3.34
N TYR A 176 2.99 11.04 -2.26
CA TYR A 176 1.72 10.39 -1.87
C TYR A 176 0.62 10.56 -2.92
N ARG A 177 0.77 11.47 -3.88
CA ARG A 177 -0.20 11.66 -4.97
C ARG A 177 -0.05 10.60 -6.07
N LYS A 178 1.00 9.78 -5.99
CA LYS A 178 1.32 8.73 -6.96
C LYS A 178 0.98 7.36 -6.42
N ARG A 179 0.84 6.39 -7.33
CA ARG A 179 0.73 4.97 -6.99
C ARG A 179 2.02 4.52 -6.29
N ASN A 180 1.90 3.66 -5.27
CA ASN A 180 3.02 3.18 -4.46
C ASN A 180 3.81 4.26 -3.69
N GLY A 181 3.29 5.49 -3.61
CA GLY A 181 3.83 6.51 -2.72
C GLY A 181 3.45 6.25 -1.25
N PRO A 182 3.92 7.08 -0.30
CA PRO A 182 3.52 6.97 1.09
C PRO A 182 1.99 7.15 1.30
N THR A 183 1.47 6.75 2.46
CA THR A 183 0.04 6.85 2.80
C THR A 183 -0.40 8.30 2.67
N PRO A 184 -1.47 8.60 1.91
CA PRO A 184 -1.96 9.98 1.82
C PRO A 184 -2.37 10.51 3.19
N PRO A 185 -2.12 11.80 3.50
CA PRO A 185 -2.73 12.42 4.66
C PRO A 185 -4.27 12.39 4.54
N GLY A 186 -4.95 12.27 5.68
CA GLY A 186 -6.41 12.24 5.71
C GLY A 186 -6.97 11.31 6.77
N THR A 187 -8.21 10.87 6.55
CA THR A 187 -8.95 10.00 7.46
C THR A 187 -9.39 8.72 6.75
N TYR A 188 -9.15 7.59 7.40
CA TYR A 188 -9.43 6.26 6.88
C TYR A 188 -10.32 5.54 7.88
N LYS A 189 -11.37 4.89 7.39
CA LYS A 189 -12.08 3.87 8.15
C LYS A 189 -11.17 2.65 8.27
N VAL A 190 -10.88 2.27 9.51
CA VAL A 190 -10.23 1.00 9.81
C VAL A 190 -11.29 -0.08 9.91
N SER A 191 -11.09 -1.18 9.21
CA SER A 191 -12.01 -2.31 9.20
C SER A 191 -11.27 -3.63 8.98
N ASN A 192 -11.99 -4.74 9.10
CA ASN A 192 -11.53 -6.08 8.74
C ASN A 192 -10.13 -6.45 9.26
N HIS A 193 -10.09 -6.97 10.49
CA HIS A 193 -8.86 -7.55 11.04
C HIS A 193 -8.59 -8.91 10.42
N ARG A 194 -7.43 -9.07 9.79
CA ARG A 194 -6.97 -10.33 9.22
C ARG A 194 -5.76 -10.81 10.02
N PRO A 195 -5.94 -11.76 10.96
CA PRO A 195 -4.83 -12.34 11.68
C PRO A 195 -4.06 -13.32 10.79
N ASN A 196 -2.80 -13.61 11.15
CA ASN A 196 -1.97 -14.65 10.53
C ASN A 196 -1.72 -14.46 9.02
N ARG A 197 -1.31 -13.25 8.61
CA ARG A 197 -0.97 -12.92 7.21
C ARG A 197 0.39 -13.51 6.76
N HIS A 198 0.77 -14.68 7.27
CA HIS A 198 2.04 -15.31 6.95
C HIS A 198 2.18 -15.56 5.45
N GLY A 199 3.34 -15.22 4.91
CA GLY A 199 3.64 -15.34 3.47
C GLY A 199 3.07 -14.22 2.60
N ALA A 200 2.33 -13.25 3.16
CA ALA A 200 2.02 -12.01 2.45
C ALA A 200 3.29 -11.12 2.42
N PRO A 201 3.89 -10.84 1.26
CA PRO A 201 5.13 -10.06 1.17
C PRO A 201 4.99 -8.69 1.81
N GLY A 202 5.97 -8.29 2.61
CA GLY A 202 6.02 -6.99 3.27
C GLY A 202 5.10 -6.84 4.48
N MET A 203 4.31 -7.87 4.83
CA MET A 203 3.33 -7.81 5.93
C MET A 203 3.69 -8.69 7.13
N GLU A 204 4.93 -9.19 7.19
CA GLU A 204 5.43 -10.00 8.29
C GLU A 204 6.73 -9.41 8.86
N ARG A 205 6.81 -9.32 10.19
CA ARG A 205 8.03 -8.93 10.90
C ARG A 205 8.16 -9.73 12.18
N ASP A 206 9.35 -10.26 12.44
CA ASP A 206 9.66 -11.06 13.63
C ASP A 206 8.66 -12.20 13.90
N GLY A 207 8.17 -12.85 12.84
CA GLY A 207 7.19 -13.93 12.91
C GLY A 207 5.78 -13.47 13.29
N ILE A 208 5.48 -12.17 13.21
CA ILE A 208 4.15 -11.60 13.42
C ILE A 208 3.62 -11.09 12.08
N ALA A 209 2.43 -11.54 11.70
CA ALA A 209 1.79 -11.14 10.45
C ALA A 209 0.30 -10.89 10.68
N TYR A 210 -0.14 -9.65 10.48
CA TYR A 210 -1.54 -9.25 10.56
C TYR A 210 -1.80 -8.07 9.63
N SER A 211 -3.06 -7.80 9.33
CA SER A 211 -3.43 -6.55 8.69
C SER A 211 -4.79 -6.03 9.13
N PHE A 212 -4.97 -4.71 9.01
CA PHE A 212 -6.26 -4.03 9.09
C PHE A 212 -6.48 -3.23 7.81
N ASP A 213 -7.66 -3.36 7.21
CA ASP A 213 -8.01 -2.65 5.98
C ASP A 213 -8.24 -1.17 6.27
N LEU A 214 -7.64 -0.31 5.45
CA LEU A 214 -7.88 1.13 5.43
C LEU A 214 -8.70 1.47 4.20
N VAL A 215 -9.92 1.98 4.44
CA VAL A 215 -10.80 2.52 3.40
C VAL A 215 -10.88 4.03 3.60
N GLU A 216 -10.61 4.80 2.56
CA GLU A 216 -10.75 6.25 2.61
C GLU A 216 -12.18 6.67 2.99
N THR A 217 -12.29 7.71 3.81
CA THR A 217 -13.56 8.39 4.04
C THR A 217 -13.70 9.59 3.12
N ASP A 218 -14.92 10.11 2.99
CA ASP A 218 -15.22 11.31 2.20
C ASP A 218 -14.19 12.43 2.48
N GLY A 219 -13.57 12.94 1.41
CA GLY A 219 -12.56 14.00 1.47
C GLY A 219 -11.10 13.54 1.56
N THR A 220 -10.81 12.25 1.81
CA THR A 220 -9.43 11.74 1.82
C THR A 220 -8.98 11.36 0.41
N PRO A 221 -8.00 12.06 -0.18
CA PRO A 221 -7.57 11.77 -1.55
C PRO A 221 -6.63 10.56 -1.57
N VAL A 222 -7.07 9.46 -2.18
CA VAL A 222 -6.22 8.26 -2.38
C VAL A 222 -5.64 8.14 -3.80
N PHE A 223 -5.96 9.08 -4.70
CA PHE A 223 -5.36 9.17 -6.05
C PHE A 223 -5.52 7.88 -6.88
N GLY A 224 -6.69 7.25 -6.79
CA GLY A 224 -6.98 6.00 -7.48
C GLY A 224 -6.27 4.77 -6.90
N ARG A 225 -5.69 4.90 -5.70
CA ARG A 225 -5.15 3.77 -4.94
C ARG A 225 -6.25 3.09 -4.12
N SER A 226 -6.07 1.80 -3.92
CA SER A 226 -6.89 0.98 -3.03
C SER A 226 -6.00 0.03 -2.23
N ALA A 227 -6.60 -0.80 -1.38
CA ALA A 227 -5.89 -1.85 -0.65
C ALA A 227 -4.83 -1.30 0.33
N LEU A 228 -5.07 -0.13 0.92
CA LEU A 228 -4.22 0.43 1.96
C LEU A 228 -4.46 -0.32 3.27
N ARG A 229 -3.41 -0.49 4.09
CA ARG A 229 -3.49 -1.29 5.33
C ARG A 229 -2.66 -0.72 6.47
N ILE A 230 -2.96 -1.17 7.68
CA ILE A 230 -2.00 -1.18 8.81
C ILE A 230 -1.46 -2.61 8.92
N HIS A 231 -0.14 -2.81 8.89
CA HIS A 231 0.49 -4.14 9.04
C HIS A 231 1.92 -4.01 9.62
N PRO A 232 2.56 -5.08 10.10
CA PRO A 232 3.99 -5.07 10.43
C PRO A 232 4.86 -4.67 9.22
N ASP A 233 5.87 -3.83 9.43
CA ASP A 233 6.80 -3.37 8.38
C ASP A 233 8.00 -4.32 8.27
N GLU A 234 8.07 -5.10 7.18
CA GLU A 234 9.20 -6.01 6.94
C GLU A 234 10.50 -5.22 6.63
N ALA A 235 11.66 -5.87 6.73
CA ALA A 235 12.91 -5.31 6.24
C ALA A 235 13.08 -5.60 4.73
N PRO A 236 13.55 -4.64 3.91
CA PRO A 236 13.93 -3.27 4.28
C PRO A 236 12.70 -2.41 4.59
N ALA A 237 12.83 -1.49 5.54
CA ALA A 237 11.73 -0.65 6.00
C ALA A 237 11.11 0.18 4.86
N GLY A 238 9.79 0.35 4.92
CA GLY A 238 9.01 1.10 3.95
C GLY A 238 7.84 0.28 3.42
N THR A 239 6.80 0.98 2.98
CA THR A 239 5.59 0.39 2.45
C THR A 239 5.19 1.04 1.12
N HIS A 240 4.40 0.32 0.32
CA HIS A 240 3.83 0.86 -0.93
C HIS A 240 2.55 1.69 -0.71
N GLY A 241 2.51 2.43 0.41
CA GLY A 241 1.40 3.31 0.80
C GLY A 241 0.62 2.85 2.02
N CYS A 242 0.94 1.70 2.60
CA CYS A 242 0.39 1.25 3.88
C CYS A 242 1.03 1.98 5.09
N VAL A 243 0.47 1.77 6.27
CA VAL A 243 1.08 2.13 7.55
C VAL A 243 1.78 0.90 8.10
N GLY A 244 3.10 0.86 7.99
CA GLY A 244 3.95 -0.22 8.47
C GLY A 244 4.29 -0.03 9.95
N ILE A 245 4.08 -1.03 10.81
CA ILE A 245 4.48 -0.96 12.22
C ILE A 245 5.92 -1.47 12.36
N ALA A 246 6.83 -0.58 12.74
CA ALA A 246 8.27 -0.80 12.77
C ALA A 246 8.76 -1.21 14.17
N GLU A 247 8.09 -2.18 14.77
CA GLU A 247 8.28 -2.61 16.16
C GLU A 247 8.84 -4.04 16.25
N GLY A 248 9.26 -4.46 17.44
CA GLY A 248 9.63 -5.86 17.69
C GLY A 248 8.40 -6.76 17.96
N ALA A 249 8.56 -8.08 17.85
CA ALA A 249 7.48 -9.08 18.00
C ALA A 249 6.49 -8.85 19.16
N ALA A 250 6.95 -8.47 20.35
CA ALA A 250 6.08 -8.24 21.50
C ALA A 250 5.18 -7.01 21.31
N SER A 251 5.77 -5.89 20.88
CA SER A 251 5.07 -4.64 20.56
C SER A 251 4.12 -4.80 19.36
N LEU A 252 4.47 -5.61 18.36
CA LEU A 252 3.59 -5.92 17.23
C LEU A 252 2.32 -6.66 17.68
N ARG A 253 2.45 -7.70 18.52
CA ARG A 253 1.28 -8.41 19.08
C ARG A 253 0.40 -7.49 19.94
N ASP A 254 1.04 -6.61 20.71
CA ASP A 254 0.35 -5.61 21.52
C ASP A 254 -0.40 -4.60 20.65
N CYS A 255 0.22 -4.13 19.56
CA CYS A 255 -0.41 -3.25 18.56
C CYS A 255 -1.63 -3.92 17.93
N GLU A 256 -1.48 -5.14 17.42
CA GLU A 256 -2.58 -5.94 16.86
C GLU A 256 -3.74 -6.06 17.85
N THR A 257 -3.43 -6.44 19.09
CA THR A 257 -4.43 -6.62 20.15
C THR A 257 -5.22 -5.34 20.41
N LYS A 258 -4.55 -4.18 20.46
CA LYS A 258 -5.22 -2.89 20.75
C LYS A 258 -6.05 -2.40 19.57
N LEU A 259 -5.57 -2.55 18.34
CA LEU A 259 -6.34 -2.24 17.13
C LEU A 259 -7.56 -3.16 17.00
N ALA A 260 -7.39 -4.46 17.26
CA ALA A 260 -8.50 -5.42 17.26
C ALA A 260 -9.53 -5.12 18.35
N ALA A 261 -9.09 -4.74 19.55
CA ALA A 261 -9.98 -4.32 20.63
C ALA A 261 -10.77 -3.04 20.29
N ALA A 262 -10.12 -2.06 19.63
CA ALA A 262 -10.80 -0.87 19.13
C ALA A 262 -11.89 -1.23 18.09
N LEU A 263 -11.57 -2.17 17.18
CA LEU A 263 -12.47 -2.65 16.14
C LEU A 263 -13.63 -3.50 16.67
N ALA A 264 -13.43 -4.26 17.76
CA ALA A 264 -14.48 -5.10 18.36
C ALA A 264 -15.69 -4.27 18.84
N GLY A 265 -15.49 -2.98 19.12
CA GLY A 265 -16.59 -2.09 19.41
C GLY A 265 -17.38 -1.63 18.17
N GLY A 266 -16.91 -1.92 16.96
CA GLY A 266 -17.36 -1.36 15.69
C GLY A 266 -16.21 -0.68 14.93
N ALA A 267 -16.46 -0.25 13.69
CA ALA A 267 -15.48 0.48 12.90
C ALA A 267 -14.98 1.72 13.66
N PHE A 268 -13.72 2.08 13.43
CA PHE A 268 -13.11 3.32 13.92
C PHE A 268 -12.33 3.99 12.81
N ARG A 269 -11.88 5.21 13.04
CA ARG A 269 -11.08 5.98 12.09
C ARG A 269 -9.61 6.06 12.51
N LEU A 270 -8.73 5.92 11.53
CA LEU A 270 -7.33 6.30 11.56
C LEU A 270 -7.20 7.70 10.93
N ARG A 271 -6.53 8.61 11.63
CA ARG A 271 -6.10 9.89 11.06
C ARG A 271 -4.61 9.81 10.69
N VAL A 272 -4.25 10.23 9.48
CA VAL A 272 -2.85 10.30 9.00
C VAL A 272 -2.47 11.78 8.85
N ILE A 273 -1.39 12.19 9.52
CA ILE A 273 -0.94 13.58 9.61
C ILE A 273 0.56 13.65 9.28
N TYR A 274 0.97 14.61 8.46
CA TYR A 274 2.38 14.93 8.23
C TYR A 274 2.72 16.24 8.95
N GLY A 275 3.77 16.20 9.78
CA GLY A 275 4.19 17.33 10.61
C GLY A 275 3.68 17.27 12.05
N PRO A 276 4.14 18.20 12.91
CA PRO A 276 3.81 18.19 14.33
C PRO A 276 2.30 18.32 14.52
N ALA A 277 1.73 17.49 15.41
CA ALA A 277 0.34 17.56 15.82
C ALA A 277 0.09 18.85 16.62
N GLY A 278 -0.17 19.98 15.95
CA GLY A 278 -0.47 21.24 16.67
C GLY A 278 -0.31 22.56 15.95
N VAL A 279 -0.31 22.63 14.62
CA VAL A 279 -0.46 23.91 13.90
C VAL A 279 -1.85 23.95 13.28
N GLY A 280 -2.85 24.25 14.11
CA GLY A 280 -4.25 24.42 13.75
C GLY A 280 -5.00 25.04 14.92
#